data_AF-X0SFM5-F1
#
_entry.id   AF-X0SFM5-F1
#
_cell.length_a   1.000
_cell.length_b   1.000
_cell.length_c   1.000
_cell.angle_alpha   90.00
_cell.angle_beta   90.00
_cell.angle_gamma   90.00
#
_symmetry.space_group_name_H-M   'P 1'
#
loop_
_entity.id
_entity.type
_entity.pdbx_description
1 polymer ?
#
loop_
_entity_poly.entity_id
_entity_poly.type
_entity_poly.pdbx_seq_one_letter_code
_entity_poly.pdbx_strand_id
1 'polypeptide(L)'
;TMLGSYAEQGYEPAWVVDVAPLAGNRVLAVGRHNRNYPATDDAWFKASGQRGMFLKVLTADMEELFSAHVPDAVPYALARRCERCVIVGMAESGASPIKVPLFGEYAGGLDAYLMVVDLPR
;
A
#
# COMPACT_ATOMS: atom_id res chain seq x y z
N THR A 1 11.96 9.04 6.13
CA THR A 1 11.16 10.10 6.77
C THR A 1 9.91 9.48 7.35
N MET A 2 9.63 9.68 8.64
CA MET A 2 8.39 9.21 9.26
C MET A 2 7.26 10.15 8.85
N LEU A 3 6.22 9.63 8.20
CA LEU A 3 4.99 10.35 7.91
C LEU A 3 3.93 9.87 8.90
N GLY A 4 3.89 10.49 10.08
CA GLY A 4 2.86 10.18 11.07
C GLY A 4 1.52 10.73 10.61
N SER A 5 0.51 9.87 10.46
CA SER A 5 -0.89 10.29 10.34
C SER A 5 -1.55 10.24 11.71
N TYR A 6 -2.17 11.33 12.15
CA TYR A 6 -3.03 11.33 13.33
C TYR A 6 -4.42 10.82 12.92
N ALA A 7 -4.88 9.73 13.53
CA ALA A 7 -6.26 9.28 13.43
C ALA A 7 -7.06 9.80 14.64
N GLU A 8 -8.40 9.82 14.55
CA GLU A 8 -9.31 10.31 15.61
C GLU A 8 -9.15 9.58 16.96
N GLN A 9 -8.47 8.42 17.00
CA GLN A 9 -8.33 7.55 18.17
C GLN A 9 -6.89 7.48 18.73
N GLY A 10 -5.99 8.37 18.31
CA GLY A 10 -4.62 8.48 18.81
C GLY A 10 -3.54 8.26 17.75
N TYR A 11 -2.28 8.24 18.19
CA TYR A 11 -1.11 8.05 17.31
C TYR A 11 -1.03 6.60 16.85
N GLU A 12 -1.24 6.38 15.56
CA GLU A 12 -1.06 5.06 14.96
C GLU A 12 0.08 5.13 13.96
N PRO A 13 1.20 4.42 14.23
CA PRO A 13 2.40 4.59 13.43
C PRO A 13 2.11 4.17 11.99
N ALA A 14 2.44 5.07 11.07
CA ALA A 14 2.58 4.79 9.66
C ALA A 14 3.92 5.34 9.17
N TRP A 15 4.55 4.64 8.24
CA TRP A 15 5.80 5.10 7.66
C TRP A 15 5.92 4.62 6.22
N VAL A 16 6.45 5.50 5.38
CA VAL A 16 6.76 5.19 3.99
C VAL A 16 8.00 4.31 3.94
N VAL A 17 7.90 3.21 3.18
CA VAL A 17 9.00 2.30 2.89
C VAL A 17 9.71 2.73 1.61
N ASP A 18 8.95 3.07 0.57
CA ASP A 18 9.52 3.46 -0.73
C ASP A 18 8.60 4.44 -1.49
N VAL A 19 9.15 5.16 -2.45
CA VAL A 19 8.45 6.14 -3.29
C VAL A 19 8.87 6.05 -4.75
N ALA A 20 7.93 6.30 -5.66
CA ALA A 20 8.22 6.44 -7.08
C ALA A 20 7.56 7.70 -7.65
N PRO A 21 8.28 8.49 -8.46
CA PRO A 21 7.68 9.63 -9.15
C PRO A 21 6.65 9.16 -10.17
N LEU A 22 5.57 9.90 -10.36
CA LEU A 22 4.53 9.62 -11.33
C LEU A 22 4.38 10.74 -12.36
N ALA A 23 3.72 10.46 -13.48
CA ALA A 23 3.37 11.48 -14.46
C ALA A 23 2.43 12.54 -13.83
N GLY A 24 2.49 13.77 -14.34
CA GLY A 24 1.65 14.87 -13.84
C GLY A 24 2.10 15.43 -12.48
N ASN A 25 3.39 15.35 -12.16
CA ASN A 25 3.98 15.86 -10.91
C ASN A 25 3.34 15.23 -9.66
N ARG A 26 3.12 13.92 -9.71
CA ARG A 26 2.56 13.10 -8.62
C ARG A 26 3.62 12.14 -8.09
N VAL A 27 3.35 11.53 -6.95
CA VAL A 27 4.21 10.50 -6.33
C VAL A 27 3.34 9.33 -5.88
N LEU A 28 3.81 8.10 -6.12
CA LEU A 28 3.30 6.92 -5.45
C LEU A 28 4.19 6.65 -4.24
N ALA A 29 3.60 6.63 -3.05
CA ALA A 29 4.24 6.20 -1.83
C ALA A 29 3.67 4.85 -1.40
N VAL A 30 4.53 3.92 -1.01
CA VAL A 30 4.14 2.66 -0.40
C VAL A 30 4.73 2.57 0.99
N GLY A 31 3.96 2.06 1.94
CA GLY A 31 4.41 2.01 3.32
C GLY A 31 3.65 1.04 4.18
N ARG A 32 3.91 1.12 5.49
CA ARG A 32 3.34 0.26 6.51
C ARG A 32 2.54 1.07 7.51
N HIS A 33 1.54 0.43 8.10
CA HIS A 33 0.81 0.96 9.24
C HIS A 33 0.37 -0.16 10.19
N ASN A 34 -0.01 0.20 11.41
CA ASN A 34 -0.34 -0.77 12.45
C ASN A 34 -1.84 -1.06 12.60
N ARG A 35 -2.72 -0.07 12.49
CA ARG A 35 -4.18 -0.21 12.44
C ARG A 35 -4.78 1.12 11.95
N ASN A 36 -6.11 1.21 11.87
CA ASN A 36 -6.98 2.34 11.52
C ASN A 36 -6.45 3.32 10.46
N TYR A 37 -5.74 2.84 9.45
CA TYR A 37 -5.21 3.68 8.38
C TYR A 37 -6.31 4.17 7.44
N PRO A 38 -6.41 5.49 7.19
CA PRO A 38 -7.44 6.04 6.33
C PRO A 38 -7.22 5.64 4.86
N ALA A 39 -8.30 5.26 4.20
CA ALA A 39 -8.37 4.98 2.77
C ALA A 39 -9.37 5.94 2.11
N THR A 40 -9.13 6.28 0.85
CA THR A 40 -10.06 7.12 0.07
C THR A 40 -11.31 6.34 -0.32
N ASP A 41 -12.38 7.05 -0.67
CA ASP A 41 -13.67 6.43 -0.95
C ASP A 41 -13.69 5.54 -2.20
N ASP A 42 -12.78 5.78 -3.12
CA ASP A 42 -12.57 5.01 -4.34
C ASP A 42 -11.60 3.83 -4.14
N ALA A 43 -11.06 3.64 -2.94
CA ALA A 43 -10.15 2.55 -2.65
C ALA A 43 -10.84 1.18 -2.72
N TRP A 44 -10.21 0.27 -3.45
CA TRP A 44 -10.59 -1.15 -3.54
C TRP A 44 -10.54 -1.92 -2.21
N PHE A 45 -9.83 -1.39 -1.21
CA PHE A 45 -9.65 -1.99 0.11
C PHE A 45 -9.56 -0.88 1.16
N LYS A 46 -10.52 -0.91 2.08
CA LYS A 46 -10.71 0.10 3.13
C LYS A 46 -10.64 -0.45 4.56
N ALA A 47 -10.56 -1.77 4.71
CA ALA A 47 -10.70 -2.45 5.99
C ALA A 47 -9.46 -2.21 6.87
N SER A 48 -9.46 -1.15 7.66
CA SER A 48 -8.26 -0.68 8.35
C SER A 48 -8.06 -1.24 9.77
N GLY A 49 -8.90 -2.16 10.23
CA GLY A 49 -8.82 -2.72 11.59
C GLY A 49 -7.60 -3.59 11.87
N GLN A 50 -6.75 -3.84 10.87
CA GLN A 50 -5.57 -4.69 10.94
C GLN A 50 -4.32 -3.94 10.47
N ARG A 51 -3.14 -4.46 10.83
CA ARG A 51 -1.87 -3.96 10.30
C ARG A 51 -1.76 -4.31 8.83
N GLY A 52 -0.92 -3.58 8.12
CA GLY A 52 -0.65 -3.90 6.74
C GLY A 52 0.15 -2.85 6.00
N MET A 53 -0.01 -2.91 4.70
CA MET A 53 0.56 -1.98 3.74
C MET A 53 -0.45 -0.88 3.42
N PHE A 54 0.05 0.31 3.13
CA PHE A 54 -0.71 1.31 2.40
C PHE A 54 -0.05 1.65 1.07
N LEU A 55 -0.88 2.13 0.14
CA LEU A 55 -0.44 2.81 -1.07
C LEU A 55 -1.09 4.19 -1.11
N LYS A 56 -0.32 5.22 -1.41
CA LYS A 56 -0.80 6.59 -1.55
C LYS A 56 -0.34 7.24 -2.83
N VAL A 57 -1.25 7.90 -3.52
CA VAL A 57 -0.92 8.82 -4.60
C VAL A 57 -1.02 10.23 -4.05
N LEU A 58 0.08 10.97 -4.18
CA LEU A 58 0.21 12.34 -3.70
C LEU A 58 0.48 13.29 -4.87
N THR A 59 0.05 14.54 -4.77
CA THR A 59 0.59 15.64 -5.60
C THR A 59 2.01 16.00 -5.16
N ALA A 60 2.71 16.84 -5.94
CA ALA A 60 4.02 17.37 -5.54
C ALA A 60 3.97 18.21 -4.26
N ASP A 61 2.82 18.80 -3.96
CA ASP A 61 2.56 19.56 -2.73
C ASP A 61 2.11 18.66 -1.56
N MET A 62 2.20 17.33 -1.74
CA MET A 62 1.85 16.31 -0.75
C MET A 62 0.35 16.23 -0.41
N GLU A 63 -0.52 16.72 -1.29
CA GLU A 63 -1.97 16.52 -1.17
C GLU A 63 -2.32 15.08 -1.56
N GLU A 64 -3.16 14.43 -0.76
CA GLU A 64 -3.60 13.06 -1.00
C GLU A 64 -4.67 12.99 -2.08
N LEU A 65 -4.40 12.22 -3.13
CA LEU A 65 -5.34 11.97 -4.23
C LEU A 65 -6.01 10.59 -4.11
N PHE A 66 -5.29 9.61 -3.57
CA PHE A 66 -5.75 8.24 -3.41
C PHE A 66 -5.00 7.58 -2.25
N SER A 67 -5.70 6.75 -1.46
CA SER A 67 -5.11 5.94 -0.40
C SER A 67 -5.82 4.60 -0.31
N ALA A 68 -5.07 3.50 -0.38
CA ALA A 68 -5.62 2.16 -0.19
C ALA A 68 -4.86 1.39 0.90
N HIS A 69 -5.61 0.55 1.61
CA HIS A 69 -5.10 -0.39 2.60
C HIS A 69 -4.92 -1.78 1.99
N VAL A 70 -3.88 -2.51 2.38
CA VAL A 70 -3.68 -3.91 2.02
C VAL A 70 -3.35 -4.71 3.29
N PRO A 71 -4.29 -5.51 3.81
CA PRO A 71 -4.13 -6.19 5.10
C PRO A 71 -3.02 -7.22 5.05
N ASP A 72 -2.27 -7.33 6.15
CA ASP A 72 -1.22 -8.33 6.37
C ASP A 72 -0.11 -8.37 5.30
N ALA A 73 -0.03 -7.35 4.45
CA ALA A 73 1.04 -7.20 3.47
C ALA A 73 2.14 -6.27 4.03
N VAL A 74 3.39 -6.64 3.78
CA VAL A 74 4.59 -5.90 4.18
C VAL A 74 5.39 -5.54 2.94
N PRO A 75 5.42 -4.27 2.50
CA PRO A 75 6.17 -3.86 1.32
C PRO A 75 7.66 -3.73 1.66
N TYR A 76 8.50 -4.04 0.69
CA TYR A 76 9.96 -3.89 0.78
C TYR A 76 10.53 -2.89 -0.21
N ALA A 77 10.02 -2.91 -1.45
CA ALA A 77 10.50 -2.03 -2.50
C ALA A 77 9.42 -1.79 -3.55
N LEU A 78 9.58 -0.68 -4.25
CA LEU A 78 8.75 -0.22 -5.33
C LEU A 78 9.66 0.07 -6.54
N ALA A 79 9.30 -0.48 -7.70
CA ALA A 79 9.94 -0.19 -8.96
C ALA A 79 8.92 0.37 -9.96
N ARG A 80 9.29 1.43 -10.68
CA ARG A 80 8.45 2.03 -11.73
C ARG A 80 9.07 1.84 -13.11
N ARG A 81 8.21 1.57 -14.09
CA ARG A 81 8.52 1.68 -15.52
C ARG A 81 7.32 2.28 -16.26
N CYS A 82 7.47 3.51 -16.76
CA CYS A 82 6.37 4.27 -17.34
C CYS A 82 5.18 4.34 -16.34
N GLU A 83 3.96 4.05 -16.76
CA GLU A 83 2.77 4.11 -15.88
C GLU A 83 2.54 2.85 -15.03
N ARG A 84 3.46 1.89 -15.10
CA ARG A 84 3.40 0.66 -14.31
C ARG A 84 4.34 0.74 -13.13
N CYS A 85 3.81 0.45 -11.95
CA CYS A 85 4.54 0.26 -10.73
C CYS A 85 4.44 -1.20 -10.28
N VAL A 86 5.54 -1.73 -9.76
CA VAL A 86 5.62 -3.07 -9.18
C VAL A 86 6.08 -2.92 -7.74
N ILE A 87 5.29 -3.45 -6.82
CA ILE A 87 5.60 -3.48 -5.40
C ILE A 87 5.89 -4.93 -5.03
N VAL A 88 7.02 -5.13 -4.36
CA VAL A 88 7.43 -6.43 -3.84
C VAL A 88 7.45 -6.39 -2.33
N GLY A 89 7.10 -7.51 -1.70
CA GLY A 89 6.99 -7.60 -0.26
C GLY A 89 6.70 -9.02 0.21
N MET A 90 6.05 -9.12 1.36
CA MET A 90 5.53 -10.37 1.91
C MET A 90 4.05 -10.25 2.25
N ALA A 91 3.31 -11.35 2.18
CA ALA A 91 2.01 -11.52 2.79
C ALA A 91 2.19 -12.40 4.03
N GLU A 92 1.69 -11.95 5.18
CA GLU A 92 1.79 -12.66 6.45
C GLU A 92 0.57 -13.58 6.70
N SER A 93 -0.49 -13.43 5.90
CA SER A 93 -1.69 -14.24 6.00
C SER A 93 -2.45 -14.30 4.65
N GLY A 94 -3.47 -15.15 4.60
CA GLY A 94 -4.42 -15.19 3.48
C GLY A 94 -5.40 -14.00 3.40
N ALA A 95 -5.31 -13.03 4.32
CA ALA A 95 -6.12 -11.81 4.26
C ALA A 95 -5.64 -10.85 3.17
N SER A 96 -4.34 -10.89 2.82
CA SER A 96 -3.79 -10.08 1.74
C SER A 96 -4.48 -10.43 0.41
N PRO A 97 -4.95 -9.43 -0.35
CA PRO A 97 -5.69 -9.69 -1.58
C PRO A 97 -4.80 -10.24 -2.68
N ILE A 98 -5.30 -11.32 -3.31
CA ILE A 98 -4.63 -12.02 -4.40
C ILE A 98 -5.58 -12.07 -5.60
N LYS A 99 -5.14 -11.51 -6.73
CA LYS A 99 -5.92 -11.55 -7.98
C LYS A 99 -5.75 -12.87 -8.73
N VAL A 100 -4.52 -13.38 -8.79
CA VAL A 100 -4.17 -14.65 -9.44
C VAL A 100 -3.27 -15.41 -8.50
N PRO A 101 -3.81 -16.36 -7.72
CA PRO A 101 -3.00 -17.11 -6.79
C PRO A 101 -2.17 -18.16 -7.55
N LEU A 102 -0.90 -18.30 -7.18
CA LEU A 102 -0.04 -19.36 -7.76
C LEU A 102 -0.44 -20.75 -7.24
N PHE A 103 -1.04 -20.81 -6.04
CA PHE A 103 -1.53 -22.00 -5.36
C PHE A 103 -3.00 -21.81 -4.98
N GLY A 104 -3.81 -22.87 -4.99
CA GLY A 104 -5.26 -22.76 -4.75
C GLY A 104 -5.65 -22.25 -3.35
N GLU A 105 -4.76 -22.37 -2.37
CA GLU A 105 -4.93 -21.91 -1.00
C GLU A 105 -3.64 -21.28 -0.49
N TYR A 106 -3.78 -20.38 0.50
CA TYR A 106 -2.63 -19.87 1.25
C TYR A 106 -1.96 -21.02 2.00
N ALA A 107 -0.67 -21.26 1.74
CA ALA A 107 0.05 -22.40 2.31
C ALA A 107 0.33 -22.27 3.83
N GLY A 108 0.03 -21.10 4.41
CA GLY A 108 0.42 -20.75 5.78
C GLY A 108 1.82 -20.14 5.84
N GLY A 109 2.10 -19.31 6.85
CA GLY A 109 3.45 -18.78 7.10
C GLY A 109 3.70 -17.37 6.55
N LEU A 110 4.74 -17.20 5.73
CA LEU A 110 5.09 -15.95 5.06
C LEU A 110 5.25 -16.25 3.58
N ASP A 111 4.49 -15.57 2.73
CA ASP A 111 4.56 -15.72 1.28
C ASP A 111 5.12 -14.48 0.60
N ALA A 112 5.82 -14.66 -0.52
CA ALA A 112 6.24 -13.54 -1.35
C ALA A 112 5.00 -12.83 -1.91
N TYR A 113 4.97 -11.50 -1.81
CA TYR A 113 3.87 -10.68 -2.30
C TYR A 113 4.33 -9.80 -3.46
N LEU A 114 3.54 -9.82 -4.53
CA LEU A 114 3.74 -9.02 -5.73
C LEU A 114 2.45 -8.28 -6.04
N MET A 115 2.51 -6.95 -6.08
CA MET A 115 1.41 -6.10 -6.54
C MET A 115 1.86 -5.31 -7.76
N VAL A 116 1.03 -5.33 -8.80
CA VAL A 116 1.18 -4.49 -9.99
C VAL A 116 0.14 -3.39 -9.93
N VAL A 117 0.58 -2.14 -10.01
CA VAL A 117 -0.27 -0.96 -10.02
C VAL A 117 -0.11 -0.29 -11.38
N ASP A 118 -1.19 -0.25 -12.15
CA ASP A 118 -1.27 0.49 -13.40
C ASP A 118 -1.99 1.81 -13.13
N LEU A 119 -1.31 2.93 -13.38
CA LEU A 119 -1.86 4.25 -13.11
C LEU A 119 -2.35 4.89 -14.42
N PRO A 120 -3.56 5.47 -14.44
CA PRO A 120 -3.98 6.26 -15.58
C PRO A 120 -3.09 7.51 -15.71
N ARG A 121 -2.85 7.93 -16.95
CA ARG A 121 -2.12 9.17 -17.26
C ARG A 121 -2.80 10.37 -16.62
#